data_AF-S7Q1R2-F1
#
_entry.id   AF-S7Q1R2-F1
#
_cell.length_a   1.000
_cell.length_b   1.000
_cell.length_c   1.000
_cell.angle_alpha   90.00
_cell.angle_beta   90.00
_cell.angle_gamma   90.00
#
_symmetry.space_group_name_H-M   'P 1'
#
loop_
_entity.id
_entity.type
_entity.pdbx_description
1 polymer ?
#
loop_
_entity_poly.entity_id
_entity_poly.type
_entity_poly.pdbx_seq_one_letter_code
_entity_poly.pdbx_strand_id
1 'polypeptide(L)' 'MTRNEVKDKNGEPIHEGDKVGTKFRGGRREGLVEKIVTSDSQDTSDLPIDVQNAPKVVFKDQHGHTVSHNPGTLTHASE' A
#
# COMPACT_ATOMS: atom_id res chain seq x y z
N MET A 1 -11.19 21.28 -4.78
CA MET A 1 -11.31 20.17 -3.83
C MET A 1 -10.02 19.37 -3.90
N THR A 2 -9.16 19.48 -2.90
CA THR A 2 -7.91 18.70 -2.84
C THR A 2 -8.29 17.24 -2.66
N ARG A 3 -7.95 16.37 -3.61
CA ARG A 3 -7.92 14.92 -3.35
C ARG A 3 -6.94 14.75 -2.20
N ASN A 4 -7.37 14.21 -1.06
CA ASN A 4 -6.44 13.86 0.01
C ASN A 4 -5.51 12.78 -0.54
N GLU A 5 -4.30 13.17 -0.91
CA GLU A 5 -3.28 12.26 -1.41
C GLU A 5 -2.92 11.26 -0.30
N VAL A 6 -2.89 9.98 -0.66
CA VAL A 6 -2.41 8.92 0.23
C VAL A 6 -0.89 9.05 0.30
N LYS A 7 -0.35 9.18 1.51
CA LYS A 7 1.07 9.47 1.74
C LYS A 7 1.73 8.39 2.58
N ASP A 8 3.00 8.15 2.31
CA ASP A 8 3.85 7.26 3.10
C ASP A 8 4.17 7.86 4.48
N LYS A 9 4.94 7.14 5.30
CA LYS A 9 5.31 7.61 6.64
C LYS A 9 6.15 8.89 6.65
N ASN A 10 6.79 9.24 5.54
CA ASN A 10 7.64 10.42 5.39
C ASN A 10 6.85 11.61 4.79
N GLY A 11 5.57 11.42 4.47
CA GLY A 11 4.72 12.44 3.85
C GLY A 11 4.84 12.49 2.32
N GLU A 12 5.51 11.52 1.71
CA GLU A 12 5.63 11.41 0.26
C GLU A 12 4.35 10.79 -0.33
N PRO A 13 3.72 11.38 -1.36
CA PRO A 13 2.55 10.81 -2.01
C PRO A 13 2.87 9.43 -2.62
N ILE A 14 1.99 8.46 -2.40
CA ILE A 14 2.07 7.12 -2.97
C ILE A 14 1.14 7.03 -4.18
N HIS A 15 1.65 6.47 -5.28
CA HIS A 15 0.93 6.19 -6.51
C HIS A 15 1.03 4.71 -6.90
N GLU A 16 0.14 4.28 -7.79
CA GLU A 16 0.25 2.96 -8.41
C GLU A 16 1.54 2.86 -9.24
N GLY A 17 2.23 1.73 -9.11
CA GLY A 17 3.55 1.51 -9.68
C GLY A 17 4.72 1.94 -8.78
N ASP A 18 4.49 2.72 -7.71
CA ASP A 18 5.56 3.06 -6.78
C ASP A 18 6.03 1.82 -6.02
N LYS A 19 7.34 1.70 -5.81
CA LYS A 19 7.90 0.63 -4.98
C LYS A 19 7.78 1.04 -3.52
N VAL A 20 6.96 0.33 -2.75
CA VAL A 20 6.75 0.58 -1.33
C VAL A 20 7.23 -0.60 -0.49
N GLY A 21 7.52 -0.32 0.79
CA GLY A 21 8.04 -1.33 1.68
C GLY A 21 7.73 -1.09 3.15
N THR A 22 7.69 -2.18 3.90
CA THR A 22 7.72 -2.19 5.37
C THR A 22 8.72 -3.21 5.88
N LYS A 23 9.35 -2.91 7.01
CA LYS A 23 10.29 -3.81 7.70
C LYS A 23 9.62 -4.37 8.96
N PHE A 24 9.87 -5.64 9.24
CA PHE A 24 9.44 -6.30 10.48
C PHE A 24 10.59 -7.14 11.05
N ARG A 25 10.44 -7.66 12.26
CA ARG A 25 11.49 -8.47 12.88
C ARG A 25 11.74 -9.73 12.05
N GLY A 26 12.92 -9.84 11.46
CA GLY A 26 13.33 -10.99 10.65
C GLY A 26 12.97 -10.91 9.17
N GLY A 27 12.49 -9.76 8.66
CA GLY A 27 12.20 -9.64 7.24
C GLY A 27 11.67 -8.28 6.79
N ARG A 28 11.24 -8.25 5.54
CA ARG A 28 10.61 -7.09 4.90
C ARG A 28 9.51 -7.56 3.95
N ARG A 29 8.57 -6.67 3.63
CA ARG A 29 7.65 -6.83 2.52
C ARG A 29 7.82 -5.62 1.64
N GLU A 30 8.28 -5.83 0.42
CA GLU A 30 8.53 -4.78 -0.55
C GLU A 30 7.92 -5.18 -1.90
N GLY A 31 7.32 -4.23 -2.58
CA GLY A 31 6.64 -4.48 -3.85
C GLY A 31 6.14 -3.21 -4.54
N LEU A 32 5.70 -3.36 -5.77
CA LEU A 32 5.06 -2.28 -6.53
C LEU A 32 3.59 -2.16 -6.11
N VAL A 33 3.13 -0.94 -5.89
CA VAL A 33 1.72 -0.66 -5.59
C VAL A 33 0.86 -1.08 -6.78
N GLU A 34 -0.08 -2.00 -6.54
CA GLU A 34 -1.06 -2.45 -7.53
C GLU A 34 -2.34 -1.62 -7.45
N LYS A 35 -2.76 -1.21 -6.25
CA LYS A 35 -4.02 -0.47 -6.03
C LYS A 35 -3.96 0.36 -4.75
N ILE A 36 -4.58 1.52 -4.78
CA ILE A 36 -4.81 2.37 -3.60
C ILE A 36 -6.29 2.41 -3.28
N VAL A 37 -6.64 1.97 -2.08
CA VAL A 37 -8.02 1.99 -1.56
C VAL A 37 -8.16 3.20 -0.66
N THR A 38 -9.02 4.14 -1.05
CA THR A 38 -9.17 5.44 -0.37
C THR A 38 -10.43 5.56 0.48
N SER A 39 -11.39 4.65 0.30
CA SER A 39 -12.66 4.59 1.04
C SER A 39 -13.05 3.13 1.29
N ASP A 40 -13.68 2.84 2.42
CA ASP A 40 -14.24 1.51 2.72
C ASP A 40 -15.39 1.11 1.77
N SER A 41 -15.99 2.08 1.07
CA SER A 41 -17.02 1.85 0.06
C SER A 41 -16.46 1.49 -1.32
N GLN A 42 -15.13 1.54 -1.51
CA GLN A 42 -14.50 1.24 -2.79
C GLN A 42 -14.56 -0.25 -3.06
N ASP A 43 -14.88 -0.64 -4.29
CA ASP A 43 -14.94 -2.05 -4.67
C ASP A 43 -13.53 -2.67 -4.66
N THR A 44 -13.37 -3.67 -3.80
CA THR A 44 -12.15 -4.47 -3.63
C THR A 44 -12.41 -5.96 -3.89
N SER A 45 -13.55 -6.32 -4.48
CA SER A 45 -13.91 -7.70 -4.80
C SER A 45 -12.98 -8.35 -5.85
N ASP A 46 -12.26 -7.53 -6.60
CA ASP A 46 -11.21 -7.90 -7.55
C ASP A 46 -9.90 -8.31 -6.87
N LEU A 47 -9.70 -7.95 -5.60
CA LEU A 47 -8.48 -8.26 -4.87
C LEU A 47 -8.56 -9.66 -4.23
N PRO A 48 -7.43 -10.39 -4.16
CA PRO A 48 -7.39 -11.72 -3.55
C PRO A 48 -7.44 -11.69 -2.01
N ILE A 49 -7.56 -10.51 -1.40
CA ILE A 49 -7.57 -10.29 0.05
C ILE A 49 -8.69 -9.33 0.42
N ASP A 50 -9.26 -9.53 1.61
CA ASP A 50 -10.22 -8.58 2.17
C ASP A 50 -9.48 -7.32 2.66
N VAL A 51 -10.02 -6.15 2.30
CA VAL A 51 -9.43 -4.84 2.60
C VAL A 51 -10.40 -4.08 3.48
N GLN A 52 -9.98 -3.80 4.71
CA GLN A 52 -10.78 -3.08 5.69
C GLN A 52 -10.01 -1.88 6.24
N ASN A 53 -10.73 -0.83 6.65
CA ASN A 53 -10.19 0.39 7.27
C ASN A 53 -9.27 1.17 6.32
N ALA A 54 -9.86 1.73 5.27
CA ALA A 54 -9.19 2.66 4.37
C ALA A 54 -8.62 3.89 5.14
N PRO A 55 -7.53 4.51 4.64
CA PRO A 55 -6.83 4.19 3.39
C PRO A 55 -5.90 2.97 3.49
N LYS A 56 -5.84 2.19 2.41
CA LYS A 56 -4.97 1.01 2.28
C LYS A 56 -4.22 1.02 0.97
N VAL A 57 -2.97 0.57 1.01
CA VAL A 57 -2.13 0.35 -0.17
C VAL A 57 -1.96 -1.14 -0.37
N VAL A 58 -2.26 -1.60 -1.58
CA VAL A 58 -2.20 -3.00 -1.97
C VAL A 58 -1.03 -3.22 -2.92
N PHE A 59 -0.18 -4.19 -2.60
CA PHE A 59 1.00 -4.54 -3.40
C PHE A 59 1.32 -6.05 -3.27
N LYS A 60 2.10 -6.59 -4.20
CA LYS A 60 2.67 -7.94 -4.07
C LYS A 60 4.09 -7.87 -3.52
N ASP A 61 4.35 -8.59 -2.44
CA ASP A 61 5.68 -8.64 -1.84
C ASP A 61 6.68 -9.44 -2.70
N GLN A 62 7.95 -9.45 -2.30
CA GLN A 62 9.03 -10.16 -2.99
C GLN A 62 8.87 -11.70 -3.03
N HIS A 63 7.88 -12.26 -2.33
CA HIS A 63 7.54 -13.69 -2.35
C HIS A 63 6.25 -13.96 -3.13
N GLY A 64 5.64 -12.93 -3.72
CA GLY A 64 4.40 -13.03 -4.49
C GLY A 64 3.13 -12.99 -3.63
N HIS A 65 3.22 -12.68 -2.33
CA HIS A 65 2.04 -12.55 -1.49
C HIS A 65 1.39 -11.18 -1.69
N THR A 66 0.07 -11.14 -1.82
CA THR A 66 -0.69 -9.88 -1.80
C THR A 66 -0.77 -9.32 -0.39
N VAL A 67 -0.44 -8.03 -0.25
CA VAL A 67 -0.36 -7.31 1.02
C VAL A 67 -1.27 -6.09 0.94
N SER A 68 -2.14 -5.90 1.93
CA SER A 68 -2.84 -4.64 2.17
C SER A 68 -2.29 -4.01 3.44
N HIS A 69 -1.78 -2.77 3.34
CA HIS A 69 -1.13 -2.11 4.48
C HIS A 69 -1.50 -0.63 4.61
N ASN A 70 -1.25 -0.09 5.81
CA ASN A 70 -1.54 1.30 6.10
C ASN A 70 -0.45 2.18 5.45
N PRO A 71 -0.83 3.17 4.64
CA PRO A 71 0.13 3.98 3.89
C PRO A 71 1.12 4.71 4.81
N GLY A 72 0.64 5.28 5.93
CA GLY A 72 1.49 5.95 6.91
C GLY A 72 2.47 5.05 7.68
N THR A 73 2.52 3.76 7.37
CA THR A 73 3.52 2.81 7.91
C THR A 73 4.46 2.26 6.84
N LEU A 74 4.24 2.61 5.59
CA LEU A 74 5.09 2.27 4.46
C LEU A 74 6.15 3.35 4.25
N THR A 75 7.20 2.98 3.52
CA THR A 75 8.14 3.90 2.88
C THR A 75 8.21 3.61 1.40
N HIS A 76 8.47 4.62 0.58
CA HIS A 76 9.08 4.37 -0.72
C HIS A 76 10.37 3.59 -0.52
N ALA A 77 10.43 2.40 -1.13
CA ALA A 77 11.62 1.60 -1.16
C ALA A 77 12.56 2.24 -2.18
N SER A 78 13.70 2.73 -1.71
CA SER A 78 14.83 3.07 -2.58
C SER A 78 15.19 1.85 -3.44
N GLU A 79 15.61 2.07 -4.68
CA GLU A 79 16.16 0.99 -5.53
C GLU A 79 17.28 0.22 -4.83
#